data_AF-A0A140KA06-F1
#
_entry.id   AF-A0A140KA06-F1
#
_cell.length_a   1.000
_cell.length_b   1.000
_cell.length_c   1.000
_cell.angle_alpha   90.00
_cell.angle_beta   90.00
_cell.angle_gamma   90.00
#
_symmetry.space_group_name_H-M   'P 1'
#
loop_
_entity.id
_entity.type
_entity.pdbx_description
1 polymer ?
#
loop_
_entity_poly.entity_id
_entity_poly.type
_entity_poly.pdbx_seq_one_letter_code
_entity_poly.pdbx_strand_id
1 'polypeptide(L)'
;MIRAKPQNKVKKLTREQLDDIGVAIIELLQKYSKEEIFDYSNTKNYHGFGKTEAMEHILQRFLEKYHVNPDALDVPLVSLTSEYRGSVHVHPNSHAICFVLGEKEGFPNAKDAYAVVDPHWISVTEEESIGEAADQEKWFPIHSGDKVYNPTHVAHGFCARGSNQYFLLCVQSPKIDNPKHDDWIAAKII
;
A
#
# COMPACT_ATOMS: atom_id res chain seq x y z
N MET A 1 -16.90 -34.89 -17.08
CA MET A 1 -16.74 -33.46 -16.73
C MET A 1 -15.87 -33.36 -15.49
N ILE A 2 -14.67 -32.80 -15.62
CA ILE A 2 -13.76 -32.56 -14.50
C ILE A 2 -14.37 -31.41 -13.69
N ARG A 3 -14.81 -31.68 -12.46
CA ARG A 3 -15.20 -30.63 -11.52
C ARG A 3 -13.96 -29.79 -11.23
N ALA A 4 -14.00 -28.50 -11.56
CA ALA A 4 -12.99 -27.56 -11.13
C ALA A 4 -12.82 -27.69 -9.61
N LYS A 5 -11.58 -27.92 -9.14
CA LYS A 5 -11.29 -27.88 -7.71
C LYS A 5 -11.70 -26.51 -7.19
N PRO A 6 -12.33 -26.39 -6.01
CA PRO A 6 -12.58 -25.10 -5.41
C PRO A 6 -11.21 -24.39 -5.26
N GLN A 7 -11.05 -23.26 -5.94
CA GLN A 7 -9.95 -22.35 -5.63
C GLN A 7 -10.10 -22.02 -4.14
N ASN A 8 -9.10 -22.37 -3.34
CA ASN A 8 -9.01 -21.89 -1.97
C ASN A 8 -9.02 -20.36 -2.04
N LYS A 9 -10.18 -19.74 -1.80
CA LYS A 9 -10.29 -18.29 -1.72
C LYS A 9 -9.40 -17.86 -0.56
N VAL A 10 -8.37 -17.07 -0.87
CA VAL A 10 -7.50 -16.48 0.16
C VAL A 10 -8.39 -15.68 1.11
N LYS A 11 -8.28 -15.96 2.41
CA LYS A 11 -9.09 -15.27 3.43
C LYS A 11 -8.63 -13.81 3.48
N LYS A 12 -9.55 -12.90 3.15
CA LYS A 12 -9.33 -11.46 3.23
C LYS A 12 -9.51 -10.99 4.68
N LEU A 13 -8.55 -10.21 5.16
CA LEU A 13 -8.65 -9.55 6.47
C LEU A 13 -9.67 -8.40 6.42
N THR A 14 -10.21 -8.04 7.57
CA THR A 14 -11.12 -6.89 7.70
C THR A 14 -10.34 -5.58 7.84
N ARG A 15 -10.99 -4.44 7.62
CA ARG A 15 -10.36 -3.12 7.76
C ARG A 15 -9.80 -2.93 9.18
N GLU A 16 -10.55 -3.36 10.19
CA GLU A 16 -10.17 -3.28 11.60
C GLU A 16 -8.92 -4.11 11.89
N GLN A 17 -8.79 -5.28 11.26
CA GLN A 17 -7.60 -6.11 11.38
C GLN A 17 -6.38 -5.50 10.69
N LEU A 18 -6.56 -4.87 9.52
CA LEU A 18 -5.48 -4.11 8.88
C LEU A 18 -5.02 -2.95 9.76
N ASP A 19 -5.95 -2.25 10.42
CA ASP A 19 -5.63 -1.14 11.31
C ASP A 19 -4.83 -1.60 12.54
N ASP A 20 -5.28 -2.68 13.19
CA ASP A 20 -4.56 -3.29 14.33
C ASP A 20 -3.14 -3.72 13.95
N ILE A 21 -2.95 -4.34 12.78
CA ILE A 21 -1.62 -4.74 12.29
C ILE A 21 -0.74 -3.50 12.08
N GLY A 22 -1.27 -2.47 11.41
CA GLY A 22 -0.51 -1.25 11.13
C GLY A 22 -0.10 -0.50 12.38
N VAL A 23 -1.02 -0.35 13.35
CA VAL A 23 -0.71 0.23 14.67
C VAL A 23 0.38 -0.56 15.37
N ALA A 24 0.27 -1.89 15.41
CA ALA A 24 1.28 -2.73 16.05
C ALA A 24 2.66 -2.63 15.38
N ILE A 25 2.73 -2.45 14.06
CA ILE A 25 4.01 -2.27 13.36
C ILE A 25 4.59 -0.87 13.59
N ILE A 26 3.76 0.17 13.62
CA ILE A 26 4.19 1.53 13.98
C ILE A 26 4.78 1.56 15.39
N GLU A 27 4.15 0.89 16.36
CA GLU A 27 4.70 0.78 17.72
C GLU A 27 6.07 0.10 17.77
N LEU A 28 6.39 -0.77 16.81
CA LEU A 28 7.71 -1.38 16.71
C LEU A 28 8.71 -0.44 16.08
N LEU A 29 8.33 0.31 15.05
CA LEU A 29 9.20 1.33 14.43
C LEU A 29 9.60 2.43 15.43
N GLN A 30 8.78 2.67 16.45
CA GLN A 30 9.10 3.59 17.55
C GLN A 30 10.07 3.00 18.59
N LYS A 31 10.34 1.69 18.55
CA LYS A 31 11.15 0.96 19.53
C LYS A 31 12.42 0.33 18.94
N TYR A 32 12.36 -0.05 17.66
CA TYR A 32 13.37 -0.81 16.95
C TYR A 32 13.76 -0.09 15.65
N SER A 33 14.91 -0.42 15.10
CA SER A 33 15.35 0.15 13.82
C SER A 33 14.48 -0.37 12.67
N LYS A 34 14.32 0.43 11.61
CA LYS A 34 13.56 0.03 10.42
C LYS A 34 14.14 -1.22 9.74
N GLU A 35 15.45 -1.45 9.84
CA GLU A 35 16.15 -2.64 9.32
C GLU A 35 15.82 -3.92 10.12
N GLU A 36 15.35 -3.80 11.36
CA GLU A 36 14.86 -4.93 12.15
C GLU A 36 13.43 -5.33 11.73
N ILE A 37 12.68 -4.39 11.14
CA ILE A 37 11.27 -4.58 10.77
C ILE A 37 11.11 -4.91 9.28
N PHE A 38 11.92 -4.30 8.43
CA PHE A 38 11.87 -4.42 6.97
C PHE A 38 13.15 -5.02 6.42
N ASP A 39 13.00 -5.93 5.46
CA ASP A 39 14.11 -6.57 4.79
C ASP A 39 14.56 -5.74 3.58
N TYR A 40 15.48 -4.81 3.81
CA TYR A 40 16.00 -3.94 2.74
C TYR A 40 16.70 -4.69 1.59
N SER A 41 17.09 -5.97 1.78
CA SER A 41 17.68 -6.77 0.71
C SER A 41 16.68 -7.12 -0.41
N ASN A 42 15.37 -7.01 -0.12
CA ASN A 42 14.29 -7.23 -1.09
C ASN A 42 13.73 -5.96 -1.72
N THR A 43 14.35 -4.80 -1.45
CA THR A 43 13.88 -3.52 -1.97
C THR A 43 13.85 -3.54 -3.50
N LYS A 44 12.70 -3.20 -4.08
CA LYS A 44 12.53 -3.15 -5.54
C LYS A 44 11.81 -1.87 -5.98
N ASN A 45 11.99 -1.51 -7.25
CA ASN A 45 11.13 -0.53 -7.91
C ASN A 45 9.83 -1.24 -8.33
N TYR A 46 8.70 -0.73 -7.87
CA TYR A 46 7.36 -1.23 -8.19
C TYR A 46 6.54 -0.04 -8.70
N HIS A 47 6.17 -0.07 -9.99
CA HIS A 47 5.44 1.01 -10.67
C HIS A 47 6.00 2.44 -10.43
N GLY A 48 7.33 2.58 -10.37
CA GLY A 48 8.00 3.88 -10.24
C GLY A 48 8.29 4.33 -8.80
N PHE A 49 7.94 3.53 -7.79
CA PHE A 49 8.26 3.80 -6.38
C PHE A 49 9.04 2.67 -5.73
N GLY A 50 9.70 2.95 -4.60
CA GLY A 50 10.41 1.94 -3.83
C GLY A 50 9.46 1.11 -2.98
N LYS A 51 9.54 -0.21 -3.03
CA LYS A 51 8.79 -1.15 -2.18
C LYS A 51 9.77 -2.06 -1.45
N THR A 52 9.65 -2.14 -0.13
CA THR A 52 10.45 -3.03 0.74
C THR A 52 9.50 -3.83 1.63
N GLU A 53 9.64 -5.16 1.68
CA GLU A 53 8.73 -6.01 2.45
C GLU A 53 9.13 -6.10 3.93
N ALA A 54 8.14 -6.25 4.80
CA ALA A 54 8.37 -6.60 6.20
C ALA A 54 9.06 -7.97 6.33
N MET A 55 9.90 -8.12 7.34
CA MET A 55 10.54 -9.38 7.68
C MET A 55 9.49 -10.49 7.94
N GLU A 56 9.76 -11.72 7.50
CA GLU A 56 8.80 -12.83 7.63
C GLU A 56 8.35 -13.07 9.08
N HIS A 57 9.29 -13.02 10.02
CA HIS A 57 9.00 -13.22 11.45
C HIS A 57 8.12 -12.11 12.06
N ILE A 58 8.16 -10.89 11.50
CA ILE A 58 7.28 -9.77 11.88
C ILE A 58 5.85 -10.04 11.41
N LEU A 59 5.67 -10.65 10.24
CA LEU A 59 4.37 -11.00 9.68
C LEU A 59 3.76 -12.26 10.33
N GLN A 60 4.60 -13.25 10.66
CA GLN A 60 4.18 -14.55 11.17
C GLN A 60 3.22 -14.46 12.37
N ARG A 61 3.49 -13.59 13.34
CA ARG A 61 2.61 -13.37 14.50
C ARG A 61 1.19 -12.91 14.13
N PHE A 62 1.03 -12.15 13.04
CA PHE A 62 -0.27 -11.66 12.59
C PHE A 62 -1.01 -12.74 11.79
N LEU A 63 -0.26 -13.50 10.98
CA LEU A 63 -0.79 -14.68 10.29
C LEU A 63 -1.37 -15.69 11.30
N GLU A 64 -0.64 -15.93 12.40
CA GLU A 64 -1.06 -16.78 13.52
C GLU A 64 -2.25 -16.18 14.27
N LYS A 65 -2.18 -14.90 14.69
CA LYS A 65 -3.26 -14.19 15.42
C LYS A 65 -4.58 -14.24 14.67
N TYR A 66 -4.57 -14.12 13.34
CA TYR A 66 -5.77 -14.06 12.51
C TYR A 66 -6.14 -15.36 11.80
N HIS A 67 -5.36 -16.41 12.01
CA HIS A 67 -5.53 -17.72 11.37
C HIS A 67 -5.66 -17.60 9.85
N VAL A 68 -4.67 -16.96 9.22
CA VAL A 68 -4.59 -16.77 7.77
C VAL A 68 -3.28 -17.32 7.21
N ASN A 69 -3.25 -17.58 5.90
CA ASN A 69 -2.04 -18.02 5.20
C ASN A 69 -1.19 -16.81 4.76
N PRO A 70 0.08 -17.00 4.38
CA PRO A 70 0.95 -15.91 3.93
C PRO A 70 0.43 -15.14 2.71
N ASP A 71 -0.38 -15.75 1.84
CA ASP A 71 -0.99 -15.06 0.69
C ASP A 71 -2.05 -14.01 1.12
N ALA A 72 -2.50 -14.04 2.38
CA ALA A 72 -3.57 -13.17 2.89
C ALA A 72 -3.10 -11.81 3.37
N LEU A 73 -1.80 -11.60 3.60
CA LEU A 73 -1.26 -10.38 4.19
C LEU A 73 0.05 -10.01 3.51
N ASP A 74 0.16 -8.73 3.15
CA ASP A 74 1.41 -8.13 2.73
C ASP A 74 1.55 -6.81 3.48
N VAL A 75 2.77 -6.48 3.89
CA VAL A 75 3.03 -5.23 4.62
C VAL A 75 4.29 -4.57 4.09
N PRO A 76 4.19 -3.87 2.94
CA PRO A 76 5.30 -3.10 2.43
C PRO A 76 5.51 -1.75 3.12
N LEU A 77 6.78 -1.41 3.26
CA LEU A 77 7.25 -0.03 3.32
C LEU A 77 7.36 0.51 1.89
N VAL A 78 6.58 1.55 1.61
CA VAL A 78 6.56 2.25 0.32
C VAL A 78 7.32 3.56 0.47
N SER A 79 8.24 3.82 -0.45
CA SER A 79 9.05 5.04 -0.54
C SER A 79 8.71 5.81 -1.80
N LEU A 80 8.17 7.03 -1.62
CA LEU A 80 7.76 7.90 -2.70
C LEU A 80 8.71 9.08 -2.78
N THR A 81 9.35 9.27 -3.93
CA THR A 81 10.28 10.39 -4.18
C THR A 81 9.56 11.54 -4.88
N SER A 82 10.21 12.70 -4.92
CA SER A 82 9.77 13.89 -5.65
C SER A 82 9.52 13.68 -7.14
N GLU A 83 10.14 12.68 -7.73
CA GLU A 83 10.00 12.34 -9.15
C GLU A 83 8.75 11.48 -9.40
N TYR A 84 8.18 10.91 -8.33
CA TYR A 84 6.96 10.13 -8.42
C TYR A 84 5.74 11.05 -8.51
N ARG A 85 5.28 11.25 -9.75
CA ARG A 85 4.10 12.08 -10.07
C ARG A 85 2.76 11.48 -9.62
N GLY A 86 2.79 10.32 -8.97
CA GLY A 86 1.61 9.55 -8.61
C GLY A 86 1.12 8.69 -9.77
N SER A 87 0.78 7.43 -9.50
CA SER A 87 0.00 6.58 -10.39
C SER A 87 -1.34 6.28 -9.74
N VAL A 88 -2.43 6.61 -10.43
CA VAL A 88 -3.78 6.29 -9.99
C VAL A 88 -4.13 4.88 -10.46
N HIS A 89 -4.55 4.04 -9.54
CA HIS A 89 -4.76 2.63 -9.80
C HIS A 89 -5.82 2.04 -8.89
N VAL A 90 -6.23 0.82 -9.21
CA VAL A 90 -7.25 0.07 -8.50
C VAL A 90 -6.74 -1.33 -8.20
N HIS A 91 -7.06 -1.82 -7.01
CA HIS A 91 -6.89 -3.21 -6.62
C HIS A 91 -8.25 -3.94 -6.68
N PRO A 92 -8.48 -4.86 -7.63
CA PRO A 92 -9.72 -5.62 -7.70
C PRO A 92 -9.98 -6.54 -6.51
N ASN A 93 -8.95 -7.15 -5.95
CA ASN A 93 -9.08 -8.16 -4.91
C ASN A 93 -8.68 -7.64 -3.54
N SER A 94 -7.61 -6.84 -3.49
CA SER A 94 -7.02 -6.36 -2.26
C SER A 94 -7.59 -5.03 -1.82
N HIS A 95 -7.65 -4.82 -0.52
CA HIS A 95 -7.79 -3.49 0.09
C HIS A 95 -6.56 -3.22 0.95
N ALA A 96 -6.30 -1.95 1.23
CA ALA A 96 -5.16 -1.55 2.03
C ALA A 96 -5.50 -0.41 2.99
N ILE A 97 -4.76 -0.32 4.09
CA ILE A 97 -4.61 0.92 4.85
C ILE A 97 -3.15 1.34 4.73
N CYS A 98 -2.91 2.53 4.20
CA CYS A 98 -1.59 3.12 4.14
C CYS A 98 -1.46 4.19 5.24
N PHE A 99 -0.49 3.99 6.11
CA PHE A 99 -0.14 4.89 7.21
C PHE A 99 1.02 5.78 6.77
N VAL A 100 0.86 7.08 6.89
CA VAL A 100 1.88 8.06 6.53
C VAL A 100 2.89 8.15 7.66
N LEU A 101 4.14 7.79 7.41
CA LEU A 101 5.18 7.74 8.44
C LEU A 101 5.87 9.10 8.59
N GLY A 102 6.44 9.37 9.77
CA GLY A 102 7.23 10.57 10.02
C GLY A 102 8.36 10.37 11.02
N GLU A 103 8.81 11.48 11.61
CA GLU A 103 10.01 11.49 12.46
C GLU A 103 9.88 10.61 13.71
N LYS A 104 8.66 10.44 14.21
CA LYS A 104 8.37 9.56 15.35
C LYS A 104 8.69 8.10 15.06
N GLU A 105 8.57 7.67 13.81
CA GLU A 105 8.85 6.31 13.34
C GLU A 105 10.25 6.20 12.70
N GLY A 106 11.07 7.25 12.77
CA GLY A 106 12.41 7.27 12.18
C GLY A 106 12.46 7.62 10.69
N PHE A 107 11.42 8.27 10.15
CA PHE A 107 11.32 8.68 8.75
C PHE A 107 11.23 10.21 8.61
N PRO A 108 11.57 10.81 7.46
CA PRO A 108 11.27 12.22 7.20
C PRO A 108 9.76 12.48 7.30
N ASN A 109 9.36 13.63 7.86
CA ASN A 109 7.96 14.02 7.85
C ASN A 109 7.44 14.20 6.42
N ALA A 110 6.22 13.74 6.16
CA ALA A 110 5.55 13.91 4.88
C ALA A 110 5.26 15.39 4.62
N LYS A 111 6.04 16.00 3.72
CA LYS A 111 5.88 17.38 3.25
C LYS A 111 5.48 17.37 1.79
N ASP A 112 4.51 18.20 1.44
CA ASP A 112 3.94 18.28 0.10
C ASP A 112 3.46 16.91 -0.43
N ALA A 113 2.94 16.08 0.48
CA ALA A 113 2.41 14.77 0.17
C ALA A 113 0.90 14.85 -0.05
N TYR A 114 0.41 14.11 -1.03
CA TYR A 114 -1.00 14.10 -1.40
C TYR A 114 -1.48 12.69 -1.69
N ALA A 115 -2.76 12.45 -1.44
CA ALA A 115 -3.46 11.25 -1.83
C ALA A 115 -4.73 11.58 -2.61
N VAL A 116 -5.23 10.59 -3.35
CA VAL A 116 -6.56 10.61 -3.96
C VAL A 116 -7.22 9.26 -3.73
N VAL A 117 -8.53 9.25 -3.49
CA VAL A 117 -9.36 8.04 -3.35
C VAL A 117 -10.74 8.37 -3.93
N ASP A 118 -11.13 7.72 -5.04
CA ASP A 118 -12.39 8.00 -5.74
C ASP A 118 -13.00 6.72 -6.35
N PRO A 119 -14.29 6.43 -6.12
CA PRO A 119 -14.97 5.29 -6.72
C PRO A 119 -15.32 5.49 -8.21
N HIS A 120 -15.22 6.71 -8.75
CA HIS A 120 -15.56 7.01 -10.15
C HIS A 120 -14.29 7.03 -10.99
N TRP A 121 -14.07 5.96 -11.76
CA TRP A 121 -12.88 5.81 -12.57
C TRP A 121 -13.13 4.96 -13.81
N ILE A 122 -12.20 5.06 -14.75
CA ILE A 122 -12.11 4.21 -15.94
C ILE A 122 -10.72 3.57 -16.02
N SER A 123 -10.65 2.37 -16.59
CA SER A 123 -9.36 1.72 -16.86
C SER A 123 -8.64 2.46 -17.98
N VAL A 124 -7.34 2.67 -17.81
CA VAL A 124 -6.47 3.32 -18.78
C VAL A 124 -5.14 2.58 -18.87
N THR A 125 -4.23 3.03 -19.74
CA THR A 125 -2.85 2.52 -19.77
C THR A 125 -2.04 3.00 -18.55
N GLU A 126 -0.93 2.34 -18.23
CA GLU A 126 -0.05 2.76 -17.12
C GLU A 126 0.48 4.18 -17.33
N GLU A 127 0.82 4.55 -18.57
CA GLU A 127 1.26 5.92 -18.91
C GLU A 127 0.19 6.97 -18.60
N GLU A 128 -1.07 6.69 -18.96
CA GLU A 128 -2.21 7.58 -18.70
C GLU A 128 -2.59 7.65 -17.22
N SER A 129 -2.15 6.68 -16.41
CA SER A 129 -2.40 6.65 -14.96
C SER A 129 -1.49 7.56 -14.15
N ILE A 130 -0.43 8.10 -14.77
CA ILE A 130 0.60 8.88 -14.07
C ILE A 130 0.26 10.38 -14.09
N GLY A 131 0.45 11.06 -12.96
CA GLY A 131 0.35 12.52 -12.86
C GLY A 131 -1.09 13.07 -12.95
N GLU A 132 -1.62 13.17 -14.16
CA GLU A 132 -2.91 13.82 -14.49
C GLU A 132 -4.11 12.85 -14.53
N ALA A 133 -3.92 11.65 -13.98
CA ALA A 133 -4.98 10.65 -13.89
C ALA A 133 -6.09 11.02 -12.88
N ALA A 134 -5.92 12.12 -12.15
CA ALA A 134 -6.97 12.76 -11.38
C ALA A 134 -6.78 14.28 -11.40
N ASP A 135 -7.88 15.02 -11.51
CA ASP A 135 -7.87 16.48 -11.46
C ASP A 135 -7.19 16.96 -10.16
N GLN A 136 -6.46 18.08 -10.26
CA GLN A 136 -5.65 18.59 -9.14
C GLN A 136 -6.47 18.81 -7.86
N GLU A 137 -7.76 19.15 -7.99
CA GLU A 137 -8.70 19.39 -6.88
C GLU A 137 -9.13 18.10 -6.14
N LYS A 138 -9.02 16.93 -6.79
CA LYS A 138 -9.35 15.64 -6.16
C LYS A 138 -8.24 15.13 -5.23
N TRP A 139 -7.03 15.67 -5.36
CA TRP A 139 -5.92 15.34 -4.48
C TRP A 139 -6.00 16.13 -3.18
N PHE A 140 -6.07 15.43 -2.06
CA PHE A 140 -6.06 16.03 -0.73
C PHE A 140 -4.68 15.90 -0.07
N PRO A 141 -4.25 16.90 0.72
CA PRO A 141 -2.98 16.84 1.42
C PRO A 141 -3.02 15.77 2.52
N ILE A 142 -1.90 15.08 2.71
CA ILE A 142 -1.70 14.10 3.78
C ILE A 142 -0.45 14.46 4.60
N HIS A 143 -0.48 14.11 5.89
CA HIS A 143 0.55 14.44 6.86
C HIS A 143 1.03 13.20 7.61
N SER A 144 2.22 13.26 8.20
CA SER A 144 2.72 12.19 9.08
C SER A 144 1.69 11.86 10.17
N GLY A 145 1.36 10.57 10.32
CA GLY A 145 0.33 10.06 11.22
C GLY A 145 -1.05 9.86 10.59
N ASP A 146 -1.30 10.37 9.38
CA ASP A 146 -2.54 10.12 8.67
C ASP A 146 -2.66 8.66 8.25
N LYS A 147 -3.90 8.20 8.10
CA LYS A 147 -4.26 6.87 7.61
C LYS A 147 -5.18 7.02 6.39
N VAL A 148 -4.79 6.43 5.28
CA VAL A 148 -5.59 6.42 4.04
C VAL A 148 -6.08 5.00 3.80
N TYR A 149 -7.40 4.81 3.81
CA TYR A 149 -8.01 3.52 3.49
C TYR A 149 -8.29 3.45 1.97
N ASN A 150 -7.80 2.39 1.34
CA ASN A 150 -7.94 2.10 -0.08
C ASN A 150 -8.82 0.84 -0.24
N PRO A 151 -10.13 1.00 -0.48
CA PRO A 151 -11.03 -0.13 -0.68
C PRO A 151 -10.76 -0.86 -2.01
N THR A 152 -11.27 -2.09 -2.13
CA THR A 152 -11.33 -2.76 -3.43
C THR A 152 -12.16 -1.98 -4.42
N HIS A 153 -11.76 -2.03 -5.69
CA HIS A 153 -12.47 -1.39 -6.81
C HIS A 153 -12.58 0.14 -6.72
N VAL A 154 -11.81 0.77 -5.84
CA VAL A 154 -11.75 2.24 -5.69
C VAL A 154 -10.39 2.71 -6.18
N ALA A 155 -10.41 3.68 -7.09
CA ALA A 155 -9.18 4.25 -7.63
C ALA A 155 -8.50 5.09 -6.55
N HIS A 156 -7.19 4.93 -6.43
CA HIS A 156 -6.41 5.69 -5.48
C HIS A 156 -4.99 5.91 -5.98
N GLY A 157 -4.31 6.88 -5.39
CA GLY A 157 -2.94 7.21 -5.73
C GLY A 157 -2.32 8.08 -4.66
N PHE A 158 -0.98 8.10 -4.64
CA PHE A 158 -0.17 8.89 -3.73
C PHE A 158 0.88 9.64 -4.55
N CYS A 159 1.17 10.90 -4.22
CA CYS A 159 2.26 11.62 -4.87
C CYS A 159 2.99 12.54 -3.90
N ALA A 160 4.19 12.98 -4.29
CA ALA A 160 4.93 14.08 -3.68
C ALA A 160 4.97 15.25 -4.67
N ARG A 161 4.54 16.45 -4.25
CA ARG A 161 4.60 17.67 -5.07
C ARG A 161 5.70 18.60 -4.55
N GLY A 162 6.95 18.15 -4.62
CA GLY A 162 8.11 18.89 -4.11
C GLY A 162 9.35 18.01 -4.11
N SER A 163 10.48 18.49 -3.61
CA SER A 163 11.77 17.76 -3.61
C SER A 163 11.92 16.73 -2.48
N ASN A 164 10.82 16.36 -1.80
CA ASN A 164 10.88 15.56 -0.59
C ASN A 164 10.50 14.10 -0.85
N GLN A 165 11.16 13.20 -0.13
CA GLN A 165 10.79 11.80 -0.04
C GLN A 165 9.90 11.60 1.19
N TYR A 166 8.87 10.76 1.07
CA TYR A 166 8.09 10.31 2.21
C TYR A 166 7.78 8.82 2.13
N PHE A 167 7.36 8.27 3.25
CA PHE A 167 7.19 6.83 3.42
C PHE A 167 5.78 6.50 3.87
N LEU A 168 5.26 5.39 3.34
CA LEU A 168 4.00 4.81 3.75
C LEU A 168 4.28 3.39 4.28
N LEU A 169 3.67 3.04 5.39
CA LEU A 169 3.45 1.64 5.75
C LEU A 169 2.10 1.24 5.17
N CYS A 170 2.06 0.38 4.15
CA CYS A 170 0.79 -0.11 3.62
C CYS A 170 0.53 -1.52 4.14
N VAL A 171 -0.61 -1.73 4.80
CA VAL A 171 -1.06 -3.05 5.25
C VAL A 171 -2.17 -3.48 4.31
N GLN A 172 -1.96 -4.56 3.55
CA GLN A 172 -2.84 -4.95 2.45
C GLN A 172 -3.26 -6.42 2.51
N SER A 173 -4.51 -6.69 2.10
CA SER A 173 -5.09 -8.04 2.10
C SER A 173 -6.10 -8.25 0.95
N PRO A 174 -5.99 -9.33 0.17
CA PRO A 174 -4.86 -10.27 0.10
C PRO A 174 -3.54 -9.60 -0.32
N LYS A 175 -2.48 -10.39 -0.46
CA LYS A 175 -1.20 -9.91 -0.98
C LYS A 175 -1.35 -9.49 -2.45
N ILE A 176 -1.03 -8.23 -2.76
CA ILE A 176 -1.10 -7.64 -4.12
C ILE A 176 -0.01 -8.20 -5.03
N ASP A 177 1.22 -8.29 -4.51
CA ASP A 177 2.36 -8.79 -5.27
C ASP A 177 2.40 -10.33 -5.20
N ASN A 178 1.49 -10.94 -5.97
CA ASN A 178 1.33 -12.38 -6.04
C ASN A 178 1.68 -12.87 -7.46
N PRO A 179 2.65 -13.78 -7.65
CA PRO A 179 3.03 -14.27 -8.96
C PRO A 179 1.89 -15.02 -9.70
N LYS A 180 0.80 -15.36 -9.01
CA LYS A 180 -0.38 -16.01 -9.61
C LYS A 180 -1.42 -15.02 -10.16
N HIS A 181 -1.39 -13.76 -9.74
CA HIS A 181 -2.31 -12.72 -10.21
C HIS A 181 -1.72 -11.33 -9.94
N ASP A 182 -1.71 -10.49 -10.97
CA ASP A 182 -1.42 -9.07 -10.81
C ASP A 182 -2.70 -8.36 -10.34
N ASP A 183 -2.69 -7.82 -9.13
CA ASP A 183 -3.84 -7.14 -8.53
C ASP A 183 -3.78 -5.63 -8.76
N TRP A 184 -3.34 -5.19 -9.93
CA TRP A 184 -3.15 -3.78 -10.28
C TRP A 184 -3.86 -3.43 -11.60
N ILE A 185 -4.73 -2.43 -11.57
CA ILE A 185 -5.34 -1.85 -12.77
C ILE A 185 -5.05 -0.36 -12.79
N ALA A 186 -4.32 0.09 -13.81
CA ALA A 186 -4.11 1.51 -14.10
C ALA A 186 -5.45 2.20 -14.35
N ALA A 187 -5.67 3.34 -13.68
CA ALA A 187 -6.96 4.02 -13.64
C ALA A 187 -6.83 5.53 -13.85
N LYS A 188 -7.90 6.12 -14.39
CA LYS A 188 -8.12 7.56 -14.42
C LYS A 188 -9.46 7.86 -13.76
N ILE A 189 -9.46 8.86 -12.89
CA ILE A 189 -10.66 9.33 -12.19
C ILE A 189 -11.47 10.25 -13.12
N ILE A 190 -12.81 10.08 -13.10
CA ILE A 190 -13.77 10.84 -13.93
C ILE A 190 -14.68 11.75 -13.11
#